data_AF-A0A1B6I0S2-F1
#
_entry.id   AF-A0A1B6I0S2-F1
#
_cell.length_a   1.000
_cell.length_b   1.000
_cell.length_c   1.000
_cell.angle_alpha   90.00
_cell.angle_beta   90.00
_cell.angle_gamma   90.00
#
_symmetry.space_group_name_H-M   'P 1'
#
loop_
_entity.id
_entity.type
_entity.pdbx_description
1 polymer ?
#
loop_
_entity_poly.entity_id
_entity_poly.type
_entity_poly.pdbx_seq_one_letter_code
_entity_poly.pdbx_strand_id
1 'polypeptide(L)'
;KTDLDQSDADDSHNESHPRLELSTPHSMDHSLLRPVSPMLLAKGKSDSNPNLLSQSMPHSHGLHSQHILSVDMFTKEQLNDLFNLAQTMRVYVLKDRPLDHILRGKLMASIFYEVSTRTSSSFSAAMQRLGGRVVQVDESSSSVKKGETLEDTVAVMAGYADVV
;
A
#
# COMPACT_ATOMS: atom_id res chain seq x y z
N LYS A 1 -33.88 42.38 -24.78
CA LYS A 1 -34.52 43.02 -25.95
C LYS A 1 -33.51 42.91 -27.07
N THR A 2 -33.42 41.80 -27.80
CA THR A 2 -34.41 41.06 -28.63
C THR A 2 -34.09 39.55 -28.53
N ASP A 3 -35.00 38.63 -28.21
CA ASP A 3 -36.17 38.07 -28.93
C ASP A 3 -35.85 37.13 -30.11
N LEU A 4 -36.32 35.88 -29.93
CA LEU A 4 -36.77 34.85 -30.91
C LEU A 4 -35.66 34.15 -31.72
N ASP A 5 -35.56 32.82 -31.73
CA ASP A 5 -36.61 31.94 -32.25
C ASP A 5 -36.65 30.55 -31.56
N GLN A 6 -37.87 30.01 -31.45
CA GLN A 6 -38.21 28.71 -30.91
C GLN A 6 -38.94 27.94 -32.02
N SER A 7 -38.52 26.72 -32.31
CA SER A 7 -39.33 25.79 -33.12
C SER A 7 -39.19 24.36 -32.59
N ASP A 8 -40.36 23.81 -32.29
CA ASP A 8 -40.70 22.52 -31.70
C ASP A 8 -40.49 21.30 -32.62
N ALA A 9 -40.66 20.13 -31.97
CA ALA A 9 -41.23 18.87 -32.50
C ALA A 9 -40.28 17.98 -33.33
N ASP A 10 -40.35 16.65 -33.34
CA ASP A 10 -41.17 15.66 -32.64
C ASP A 10 -40.51 14.26 -32.87
N ASP A 11 -40.90 13.32 -32.01
CA ASP A 11 -41.23 11.92 -32.30
C ASP A 11 -40.20 10.83 -32.68
N SER A 12 -40.42 9.71 -31.98
CA SER A 12 -40.39 8.29 -32.40
C SER A 12 -39.09 7.49 -32.57
N HIS A 13 -38.99 6.52 -31.64
CA HIS A 13 -38.72 5.08 -31.81
C HIS A 13 -37.46 4.61 -32.57
N ASN A 14 -36.60 3.84 -31.87
CA ASN A 14 -36.42 2.42 -32.24
C ASN A 14 -35.82 1.61 -31.08
N GLU A 15 -36.64 0.73 -30.50
CA GLU A 15 -36.18 -0.43 -29.73
C GLU A 15 -35.53 -1.46 -30.67
N SER A 16 -34.44 -2.09 -30.24
CA SER A 16 -34.12 -3.45 -30.71
C SER A 16 -33.16 -4.15 -29.76
N HIS A 17 -33.73 -4.79 -28.74
CA HIS A 17 -33.17 -5.99 -28.12
C HIS A 17 -33.30 -7.19 -29.07
N PRO A 18 -32.34 -8.11 -29.04
CA PRO A 18 -32.67 -9.53 -29.11
C PRO A 18 -31.91 -10.30 -28.01
N ARG A 19 -32.31 -11.46 -27.50
CA ARG A 19 -33.54 -12.27 -27.49
C ARG A 19 -33.13 -13.41 -26.54
N LEU A 20 -33.88 -13.62 -25.46
CA LEU A 20 -33.72 -14.78 -24.59
C LEU A 20 -34.18 -16.03 -25.35
N GLU A 21 -33.37 -17.09 -25.36
CA GLU A 21 -33.84 -18.45 -25.65
C GLU A 21 -33.81 -19.30 -24.38
N LEU A 22 -34.99 -19.81 -24.06
CA LEU A 22 -35.34 -20.71 -22.98
C LEU A 22 -35.19 -22.15 -23.48
N SER A 23 -34.43 -23.00 -22.78
CA SER A 23 -34.67 -24.44 -22.81
C SER A 23 -34.33 -25.09 -21.46
N THR A 24 -35.27 -25.91 -21.00
CA THR A 24 -35.25 -26.85 -19.85
C THR A 24 -36.05 -28.08 -20.31
N PRO A 25 -36.17 -29.22 -19.59
CA PRO A 25 -35.36 -29.82 -18.51
C PRO A 25 -35.13 -31.36 -18.67
N HIS A 26 -34.15 -31.95 -17.98
CA HIS A 26 -34.09 -33.36 -17.47
C HIS A 26 -32.62 -33.68 -17.11
N SER A 27 -32.23 -34.54 -16.17
CA SER A 27 -32.84 -35.29 -15.06
C SER A 27 -31.65 -35.82 -14.25
N MET A 28 -31.89 -36.10 -12.97
CA MET A 28 -30.96 -36.71 -12.01
C MET A 28 -30.41 -38.05 -12.48
N ASP A 29 -29.14 -38.35 -12.16
CA ASP A 29 -28.82 -39.69 -11.64
C ASP A 29 -27.68 -39.65 -10.61
N HIS A 30 -27.89 -40.45 -9.58
CA HIS A 30 -27.09 -40.74 -8.41
C HIS A 30 -25.92 -41.68 -8.73
N SER A 31 -25.09 -41.93 -7.70
CA SER A 31 -24.03 -42.93 -7.56
C SER A 31 -22.63 -42.40 -7.90
N LEU A 32 -21.62 -42.48 -7.02
CA LEU A 32 -21.25 -43.58 -6.15
C LEU A 32 -20.56 -43.09 -4.85
N LEU A 33 -21.06 -43.64 -3.74
CA LEU A 33 -20.43 -43.64 -2.41
C LEU A 33 -19.10 -44.39 -2.44
N ARG A 34 -18.06 -43.87 -1.77
CA ARG A 34 -16.96 -44.69 -1.25
C ARG A 34 -16.55 -44.28 0.17
N PRO A 35 -16.08 -45.25 0.97
CA PRO A 35 -16.40 -45.36 2.40
C PRO A 35 -15.43 -44.60 3.31
N VAL A 36 -15.98 -44.13 4.43
CA VAL A 36 -15.24 -43.64 5.59
C VAL A 36 -14.58 -44.84 6.29
N SER A 37 -13.26 -44.84 6.38
CA SER A 37 -12.50 -45.80 7.20
C SER A 37 -12.01 -45.13 8.50
N PRO A 38 -11.99 -45.88 9.62
CA PRO A 38 -11.90 -45.34 10.97
C PRO A 38 -10.50 -44.88 11.40
N MET A 39 -10.48 -44.00 12.40
CA MET A 39 -9.31 -43.54 13.16
C MET A 39 -8.39 -44.69 13.59
N LEU A 40 -7.10 -44.52 13.35
CA LEU A 40 -6.03 -45.29 13.98
C LEU A 40 -5.32 -44.39 15.00
N LEU A 41 -5.55 -44.70 16.27
CA LEU A 41 -4.86 -44.12 17.42
C LEU A 41 -3.42 -44.66 17.44
N ALA A 42 -2.45 -43.83 17.05
CA ALA A 42 -1.03 -44.10 17.25
C ALA A 42 -0.49 -43.22 18.39
N LYS A 43 0.00 -43.89 19.43
CA LYS A 43 0.57 -43.31 20.65
C LYS A 43 2.11 -43.36 20.55
N GLY A 44 2.75 -42.20 20.78
CA GLY A 44 4.20 -42.06 21.00
C GLY A 44 4.96 -41.58 19.76
N LYS A 45 5.92 -40.66 19.83
CA LYS A 45 6.69 -40.11 20.95
C LYS A 45 6.92 -38.62 20.70
N SER A 46 6.93 -37.87 21.81
CA SER A 46 7.29 -36.47 21.91
C SER A 46 8.77 -36.29 21.60
N ASP A 47 9.12 -35.78 20.43
CA ASP A 47 10.37 -35.06 20.21
C ASP A 47 10.02 -33.60 19.94
N SER A 48 9.89 -32.86 21.03
CA SER A 48 9.80 -31.41 21.03
C SER A 48 11.10 -30.87 20.46
N ASN A 49 11.09 -30.50 19.18
CA ASN A 49 12.11 -29.61 18.64
C ASN A 49 11.51 -28.20 18.54
N PRO A 50 11.61 -27.37 19.61
CA PRO A 50 10.98 -26.06 19.63
C PRO A 50 11.66 -25.02 18.72
N ASN A 51 12.71 -25.39 17.99
CA ASN A 51 13.52 -24.45 17.21
C ASN A 51 13.08 -24.21 15.76
N LEU A 52 11.89 -24.68 15.34
CA LEU A 52 11.43 -24.53 13.96
C LEU A 52 10.60 -23.26 13.68
N LEU A 53 10.51 -22.32 14.63
CA LEU A 53 9.79 -21.05 14.48
C LEU A 53 10.61 -19.78 14.76
N SER A 54 11.92 -19.91 14.96
CA SER A 54 12.84 -18.76 14.91
C SER A 54 13.49 -18.68 13.53
N GLN A 55 12.70 -18.49 12.47
CA GLN A 55 13.25 -17.80 11.30
C GLN A 55 13.40 -16.33 11.70
N SER A 56 14.52 -16.02 12.36
CA SER A 56 14.96 -14.65 12.53
C SER A 56 15.02 -14.02 11.15
N MET A 57 14.25 -12.95 10.96
CA MET A 57 14.36 -12.09 9.78
C MET A 57 15.86 -11.81 9.54
N PRO A 58 16.40 -12.17 8.38
CA PRO A 58 17.82 -12.05 8.15
C PRO A 58 18.18 -10.55 8.07
N HIS A 59 19.07 -10.15 8.99
CA HIS A 59 19.90 -8.94 8.97
C HIS A 59 19.16 -7.60 8.98
N SER A 60 19.16 -6.92 10.14
CA SER A 60 18.96 -5.47 10.18
C SER A 60 20.15 -4.81 9.47
N HIS A 61 19.97 -4.41 8.21
CA HIS A 61 20.98 -3.82 7.33
C HIS A 61 21.46 -2.41 7.74
N GLY A 62 21.49 -2.11 9.03
CA GLY A 62 22.10 -0.88 9.58
C GLY A 62 21.44 0.43 9.15
N LEU A 63 20.32 0.43 8.43
CA LEU A 63 19.63 1.65 8.01
C LEU A 63 18.66 2.20 9.08
N HIS A 64 18.44 1.45 10.15
CA HIS A 64 17.56 1.88 11.23
C HIS A 64 18.14 3.12 11.92
N SER A 65 17.34 4.18 12.05
CA SER A 65 17.73 5.45 12.68
C SER A 65 18.89 6.18 11.99
N GLN A 66 19.12 5.93 10.70
CA GLN A 66 20.16 6.60 9.91
C GLN A 66 19.56 7.64 8.96
N HIS A 67 20.29 8.73 8.75
CA HIS A 67 19.99 9.69 7.68
C HIS A 67 20.48 9.16 6.33
N ILE A 68 19.66 9.29 5.29
CA ILE A 68 20.01 8.92 3.92
C ILE A 68 20.30 10.19 3.12
N LEU A 69 21.59 10.55 3.01
CA LEU A 69 22.03 11.81 2.39
C LEU A 69 22.72 11.61 1.04
N SER A 70 23.38 10.48 0.84
CA SER A 70 24.07 10.14 -0.41
C SER A 70 23.92 8.66 -0.74
N VAL A 71 24.01 8.35 -2.05
CA VAL A 71 24.03 6.98 -2.57
C VAL A 71 25.30 6.23 -2.13
N ASP A 72 26.39 6.94 -1.88
CA ASP A 72 27.68 6.34 -1.49
C ASP A 72 27.66 5.73 -0.08
N MET A 73 26.59 6.00 0.70
CA MET A 73 26.40 5.44 2.04
C MET A 73 25.99 3.97 2.02
N PHE A 74 25.56 3.45 0.87
CA PHE A 74 25.03 2.10 0.77
C PHE A 74 26.10 1.09 0.33
N THR A 75 26.18 -0.04 1.03
CA THR A 75 26.89 -1.21 0.51
C THR A 75 26.05 -1.97 -0.51
N LYS A 76 26.71 -2.79 -1.33
CA LYS A 76 26.04 -3.63 -2.32
C LYS A 76 25.00 -4.55 -1.68
N GLU A 77 25.32 -5.08 -0.50
CA GLU A 77 24.44 -5.95 0.27
C GLU A 77 23.19 -5.16 0.69
N GLN A 78 23.36 -3.99 1.32
CA GLN A 78 22.24 -3.13 1.73
C GLN A 78 21.30 -2.79 0.57
N LEU A 79 21.84 -2.51 -0.62
CA LEU A 79 21.03 -2.26 -1.82
C LEU A 79 20.24 -3.50 -2.27
N ASN A 80 20.87 -4.67 -2.26
CA ASN A 80 20.18 -5.91 -2.61
C ASN A 80 18.99 -6.17 -1.67
N ASP A 81 19.19 -5.96 -0.37
CA ASP A 81 18.14 -6.18 0.62
C ASP A 81 17.02 -5.13 0.53
N LEU A 82 17.37 -3.88 0.26
CA LEU A 82 16.40 -2.82 -0.02
C LEU A 82 15.52 -3.17 -1.24
N PHE A 83 16.12 -3.63 -2.34
CA PHE A 83 15.38 -4.01 -3.54
C PHE A 83 14.52 -5.26 -3.35
N ASN A 84 15.01 -6.26 -2.61
CA ASN A 84 14.24 -7.44 -2.24
C ASN A 84 13.02 -7.07 -1.37
N LEU A 85 13.20 -6.15 -0.42
CA LEU A 85 12.12 -5.64 0.42
C LEU A 85 11.10 -4.86 -0.41
N ALA A 86 11.54 -3.96 -1.29
CA ALA A 86 10.67 -3.19 -2.17
C ALA A 86 9.83 -4.11 -3.07
N GLN A 87 10.43 -5.17 -3.62
CA GLN A 87 9.72 -6.17 -4.42
C GLN A 87 8.65 -6.91 -3.61
N THR A 88 8.97 -7.27 -2.37
CA THR A 88 8.02 -7.92 -1.45
C THR A 88 6.84 -7.01 -1.12
N MET A 89 7.10 -5.75 -0.78
CA MET A 89 6.06 -4.75 -0.51
C MET A 89 5.16 -4.53 -1.74
N ARG A 90 5.75 -4.47 -2.94
CA ARG A 90 4.99 -4.36 -4.20
C ARG A 90 4.01 -5.53 -4.35
N VAL A 91 4.43 -6.76 -4.07
CA VAL A 91 3.55 -7.94 -4.14
C VAL A 91 2.41 -7.84 -3.12
N TYR A 92 2.67 -7.34 -1.90
CA TYR A 92 1.63 -7.15 -0.90
C TYR A 92 0.59 -6.12 -1.32
N VAL A 93 1.02 -4.97 -1.86
CA VAL A 93 0.11 -3.95 -2.38
C VAL A 93 -0.73 -4.49 -3.54
N LEU A 94 -0.13 -5.23 -4.48
CA LEU A 94 -0.85 -5.81 -5.62
C LEU A 94 -1.86 -6.89 -5.22
N LYS A 95 -1.62 -7.58 -4.11
CA LYS A 95 -2.50 -8.63 -3.56
C LYS A 95 -3.48 -8.09 -2.51
N ASP A 96 -3.60 -6.77 -2.39
CA ASP A 96 -4.44 -6.08 -1.41
C ASP A 96 -4.23 -6.60 0.03
N ARG A 97 -2.97 -6.86 0.38
CA ARG A 97 -2.62 -7.27 1.75
C ARG A 97 -2.39 -6.03 2.62
N PRO A 98 -2.97 -5.99 3.84
CA PRO A 98 -2.81 -4.85 4.73
C PRO A 98 -1.37 -4.71 5.22
N LEU A 99 -0.82 -3.50 5.11
CA LEU A 99 0.51 -3.11 5.58
C LEU A 99 0.47 -1.98 6.62
N ASP A 100 -0.74 -1.59 7.03
CA ASP A 100 -1.06 -0.48 7.94
C ASP A 100 -0.52 -0.65 9.37
N HIS A 101 -0.04 -1.83 9.71
CA HIS A 101 0.56 -2.11 11.02
C HIS A 101 2.05 -1.75 11.09
N ILE A 102 2.75 -1.56 9.95
CA ILE A 102 4.21 -1.44 9.92
C ILE A 102 4.68 -0.11 10.52
N LEU A 103 4.06 1.01 10.13
CA LEU A 103 4.39 2.37 10.58
C LEU A 103 3.25 2.98 11.39
N ARG A 104 2.42 2.14 12.02
CA ARG A 104 1.27 2.61 12.80
C ARG A 104 1.73 3.56 13.92
N GLY A 105 1.15 4.76 13.93
CA GLY A 105 1.46 5.79 14.91
C GLY A 105 2.72 6.61 14.59
N LYS A 106 3.41 6.33 13.48
CA LYS A 106 4.57 7.09 13.02
C LYS A 106 4.16 8.30 12.18
N LEU A 107 4.92 9.38 12.31
CA LEU A 107 4.71 10.63 11.59
C LEU A 107 5.93 10.99 10.75
N MET A 108 5.72 11.28 9.46
CA MET A 108 6.73 11.80 8.54
C MET A 108 6.47 13.28 8.29
N ALA A 109 7.46 14.13 8.51
CA ALA A 109 7.48 15.48 7.98
C ALA A 109 7.97 15.44 6.53
N SER A 110 7.34 16.20 5.65
CA SER A 110 7.71 16.29 4.24
C SER A 110 7.95 17.75 3.89
N ILE A 111 9.22 18.12 3.70
CA ILE A 111 9.65 19.50 3.50
C ILE A 111 10.20 19.66 2.09
N PHE A 112 9.51 20.45 1.24
CA PHE A 112 9.92 20.72 -0.13
C PHE A 112 9.93 22.23 -0.39
N TYR A 113 11.12 22.78 -0.68
CA TYR A 113 11.30 24.19 -1.06
C TYR A 113 11.19 24.42 -2.57
N GLU A 114 11.20 23.34 -3.35
CA GLU A 114 10.91 23.36 -4.78
C GLU A 114 9.80 22.36 -5.08
N VAL A 115 8.94 22.69 -6.04
CA VAL A 115 7.82 21.85 -6.41
C VAL A 115 8.31 20.50 -6.94
N SER A 116 8.00 19.43 -6.21
CA SER A 116 8.38 18.06 -6.58
C SER A 116 7.21 17.09 -6.42
N THR A 117 6.31 17.07 -7.40
CA THR A 117 5.08 16.28 -7.36
C THR A 117 5.35 14.78 -7.25
N ARG A 118 6.29 14.25 -8.03
CA ARG A 118 6.58 12.80 -8.05
C ARG A 118 7.17 12.34 -6.73
N THR A 119 8.09 13.10 -6.16
CA THR A 119 8.77 12.74 -4.90
C THR A 119 7.82 12.93 -3.71
N SER A 120 7.19 14.09 -3.58
CA SER A 120 6.25 14.34 -2.47
C SER A 120 5.10 13.32 -2.43
N SER A 121 4.52 13.02 -3.60
CA SER A 121 3.39 12.08 -3.68
C SER A 121 3.82 10.63 -3.41
N SER A 122 5.00 10.21 -3.89
CA SER A 122 5.46 8.83 -3.69
C SER A 122 5.78 8.54 -2.23
N PHE A 123 6.49 9.46 -1.55
CA PHE A 123 6.77 9.35 -0.12
C PHE A 123 5.49 9.41 0.71
N SER A 124 4.58 10.33 0.38
CA SER A 124 3.32 10.45 1.09
C SER A 124 2.49 9.17 0.98
N ALA A 125 2.38 8.63 -0.23
CA ALA A 125 1.64 7.40 -0.48
C ALA A 125 2.33 6.16 0.12
N ALA A 126 3.67 6.11 0.17
CA ALA A 126 4.40 5.04 0.84
C ALA A 126 4.13 5.05 2.35
N MET A 127 4.25 6.21 3.00
CA MET A 127 4.00 6.36 4.43
C MET A 127 2.57 5.96 4.80
N GLN A 128 1.58 6.45 4.03
CA GLN A 128 0.17 6.13 4.27
C GLN A 128 -0.15 4.64 4.06
N ARG A 129 0.41 4.00 3.02
CA ARG A 129 0.23 2.54 2.78
C ARG A 129 0.76 1.69 3.93
N LEU A 130 1.81 2.15 4.60
CA LEU A 130 2.40 1.48 5.75
C LEU A 130 1.68 1.83 7.07
N GLY A 131 0.61 2.63 7.02
CA GLY A 131 -0.19 3.05 8.19
C GLY A 131 0.37 4.24 8.97
N GLY A 132 1.37 4.90 8.40
CA GLY A 132 1.93 6.14 8.90
C GLY A 132 1.11 7.37 8.52
N ARG A 133 1.45 8.51 9.12
CA ARG A 133 0.87 9.82 8.82
C ARG A 133 1.93 10.75 8.26
N VAL A 134 1.49 11.78 7.53
CA VAL A 134 2.38 12.74 6.86
C VAL A 134 1.94 14.16 7.19
N VAL A 135 2.90 15.01 7.53
CA VAL A 135 2.73 16.46 7.63
C VAL A 135 3.53 17.08 6.50
N GLN A 136 2.86 17.74 5.57
CA GLN A 136 3.54 18.48 4.51
C GLN A 136 3.82 19.91 4.94
N VAL A 137 5.03 20.36 4.68
CA VAL A 137 5.49 21.74 4.89
C VAL A 137 5.94 22.26 3.54
N ASP A 138 5.19 23.22 3.02
CA ASP A 138 5.47 23.90 1.77
C ASP A 138 6.04 25.30 2.03
N GLU A 139 6.78 25.83 1.06
CA GLU A 139 7.33 27.20 1.12
C GLU A 139 6.23 28.26 1.36
N SER A 140 5.02 28.02 0.85
CA SER A 140 3.91 28.96 1.02
C SER A 140 3.28 28.96 2.42
N SER A 141 3.28 27.82 3.10
CA SER A 141 2.73 27.63 4.46
C SER A 141 3.77 27.81 5.58
N SER A 142 5.05 27.67 5.26
CA SER A 142 6.13 27.83 6.22
C SER A 142 6.51 29.29 6.46
N SER A 143 7.01 29.56 7.66
CA SER A 143 7.56 30.84 8.09
C SER A 143 8.85 31.26 7.36
N VAL A 144 9.23 30.56 6.28
CA VAL A 144 10.30 30.95 5.35
C VAL A 144 10.09 32.38 4.84
N LYS A 145 8.83 32.79 4.66
CA LYS A 145 8.46 34.19 4.32
C LYS A 145 8.88 35.23 5.38
N LYS A 146 9.17 34.80 6.60
CA LYS A 146 9.63 35.64 7.73
C LYS A 146 11.14 35.53 7.97
N GLY A 147 11.88 34.84 7.10
CA GLY A 147 13.33 34.69 7.21
C GLY A 147 13.79 33.55 8.13
N GLU A 148 12.92 32.57 8.42
CA GLU A 148 13.31 31.33 9.10
C GLU A 148 14.18 30.48 8.18
N THR A 149 15.27 29.90 8.72
CA THR A 149 16.18 29.09 7.93
C THR A 149 15.62 27.68 7.72
N LEU A 150 16.10 26.98 6.67
CA LEU A 150 15.78 25.57 6.45
C LEU A 150 16.18 24.73 7.67
N GLU A 151 17.34 25.01 8.25
CA GLU A 151 17.89 24.32 9.41
C GLU A 151 16.96 24.46 10.63
N ASP A 152 16.45 25.68 10.88
CA ASP A 152 15.47 25.94 11.92
C ASP A 152 14.17 25.17 11.68
N THR A 153 13.66 25.20 10.45
CA THR A 153 12.43 24.50 10.07
C THR A 153 12.58 22.99 10.30
N VAL A 154 13.70 22.40 9.86
CA VAL A 154 13.99 20.97 10.05
C VAL A 154 14.11 20.64 11.54
N ALA A 155 14.77 21.48 12.34
CA ALA A 155 14.93 21.27 13.77
C ALA A 155 13.57 21.27 14.50
N VAL A 156 12.66 22.20 14.14
CA VAL A 156 11.30 22.25 14.68
C VAL A 156 10.51 21.00 14.27
N MET A 157 10.54 20.64 12.99
CA MET A 157 9.79 19.49 12.48
C MET A 157 10.31 18.16 13.02
N ALA A 158 11.61 18.02 13.25
CA ALA A 158 12.21 16.84 13.90
C ALA A 158 11.74 16.66 15.35
N GLY A 159 11.27 17.72 16.02
CA GLY A 159 10.64 17.63 17.33
C GLY A 159 9.22 17.07 17.30
N TYR A 160 8.54 17.10 16.14
CA TYR A 160 7.17 16.63 15.97
C TYR A 160 7.05 15.29 15.25
N ALA A 161 7.98 14.99 14.35
CA ALA A 161 7.95 13.83 13.47
C ALA A 161 8.99 12.77 13.85
N ASP A 162 8.73 11.52 13.50
CA ASP A 162 9.69 10.42 13.64
C ASP A 162 10.74 10.41 12.52
N VAL A 163 10.43 11.03 11.37
CA VAL A 163 11.29 11.13 10.19
C VAL A 163 11.01 12.43 9.44
N VAL A 164 12.05 13.05 8.88
CA VAL A 164 12.02 14.28 8.08
C VAL A 164 12.68 14.02 6.74
#